data_AF-A0A0A6P9Y6-F1
#
_entry.id   AF-A0A0A6P9Y6-F1
#
_cell.length_a   1.000
_cell.length_b   1.000
_cell.length_c   1.000
_cell.angle_alpha   90.00
_cell.angle_beta   90.00
_cell.angle_gamma   90.00
#
_symmetry.space_group_name_H-M   'P 1'
#
loop_
_entity.id
_entity.type
_entity.pdbx_description
1 polymer ?
#
loop_
_entity_poly.entity_id
_entity_poly.type
_entity_poly.pdbx_seq_one_letter_code
_entity_poly.pdbx_strand_id
1 'polypeptide(L)'
;MTIKEFMMKYSLYGSVITAWNWAKSHRLVLELDLSNLNQNDYTEDQDDFRPIILIFENCTIVDELNEGFDGFSNGDARIIEASTIRKSASSTAKQGIKLVMMHDNYDVTGEKLVSVIVFAKELSMIVPDAKY
;
A
#
# COMPACT_ATOMS: atom_id res chain seq x y z
N MET A 1 8.96 -7.03 9.55
CA MET A 1 7.77 -7.80 9.97
C MET A 1 7.26 -8.61 8.79
N THR A 2 6.49 -9.68 9.00
CA THR A 2 5.82 -10.36 7.88
C THR A 2 4.61 -9.55 7.40
N ILE A 3 4.24 -9.74 6.13
CA ILE A 3 3.04 -9.12 5.55
C ILE A 3 1.78 -9.52 6.35
N LYS A 4 1.68 -10.79 6.75
CA LYS A 4 0.54 -11.26 7.55
C LYS A 4 0.45 -10.54 8.89
N GLU A 5 1.56 -10.42 9.61
CA GLU A 5 1.58 -9.71 10.91
C GLU A 5 1.20 -8.24 10.75
N PHE A 6 1.66 -7.59 9.68
CA PHE A 6 1.29 -6.23 9.36
C PHE A 6 -0.22 -6.10 9.13
N MET A 7 -0.81 -6.91 8.23
CA MET A 7 -2.25 -6.85 7.91
C MET A 7 -3.16 -7.30 9.06
N MET A 8 -2.63 -8.04 10.05
CA MET A 8 -3.36 -8.35 11.28
C MET A 8 -3.35 -7.19 12.27
N LYS A 9 -2.28 -6.37 12.25
CA LYS A 9 -2.13 -5.23 13.17
C LYS A 9 -2.76 -3.96 12.61
N TYR A 10 -2.73 -3.78 11.30
CA TYR A 10 -3.10 -2.55 10.62
C TYR A 10 -4.13 -2.83 9.54
N SER A 11 -5.18 -2.01 9.48
CA SER A 11 -6.12 -1.99 8.37
C SER A 11 -5.65 -0.94 7.36
N LEU A 12 -5.48 -1.33 6.10
CA LEU A 12 -5.20 -0.39 5.02
C LEU A 12 -6.47 0.17 4.36
N TYR A 13 -7.65 -0.33 4.74
CA TYR A 13 -8.90 0.14 4.15
C TYR A 13 -9.10 1.64 4.39
N GLY A 14 -9.46 2.37 3.35
CA GLY A 14 -9.67 3.81 3.39
C GLY A 14 -8.39 4.64 3.48
N SER A 15 -7.21 4.03 3.59
CA SER A 15 -5.94 4.76 3.52
C SER A 15 -5.71 5.29 2.11
N VAL A 16 -5.07 6.45 2.01
CA VAL A 16 -4.74 7.08 0.73
C VAL A 16 -3.25 6.94 0.48
N ILE A 17 -2.88 6.37 -0.66
CA ILE A 17 -1.49 6.38 -1.13
C ILE A 17 -1.26 7.72 -1.80
N THR A 18 -0.43 8.57 -1.20
CA THR A 18 -0.15 9.94 -1.65
C THR A 18 1.14 10.04 -2.47
N ALA A 19 2.02 9.05 -2.31
CA ALA A 19 3.20 8.90 -3.13
C ALA A 19 3.61 7.43 -3.21
N TRP A 20 4.33 7.09 -4.26
CA TRP A 20 4.92 5.78 -4.43
C TRP A 20 6.22 5.91 -5.22
N ASN A 21 7.08 4.89 -5.11
CA ASN A 21 8.23 4.76 -5.97
C ASN A 21 8.42 3.28 -6.32
N TRP A 22 8.26 2.98 -7.60
CA TRP A 22 8.66 1.72 -8.21
C TRP A 22 9.76 1.98 -9.22
N ALA A 23 11.00 1.99 -8.76
CA ALA A 23 12.15 1.89 -9.65
C ALA A 23 12.34 0.41 -10.01
N LYS A 24 12.97 0.14 -11.16
CA LYS A 24 13.41 -1.20 -11.66
C LYS A 24 14.25 -2.03 -10.67
N SER A 25 14.43 -1.55 -9.43
CA SER A 25 15.19 -2.09 -8.31
C SER A 25 14.45 -3.13 -7.46
N HIS A 26 13.30 -3.67 -7.89
CA HIS A 26 12.52 -4.64 -7.09
C HIS A 26 12.15 -4.13 -5.69
N ARG A 27 12.04 -2.80 -5.54
CA ARG A 27 11.71 -2.14 -4.29
C ARG A 27 10.53 -1.22 -4.54
N LEU A 28 9.45 -1.43 -3.81
CA LEU A 28 8.28 -0.57 -3.81
C LEU A 28 8.25 0.22 -2.50
N VAL A 29 8.21 1.54 -2.62
CA VAL A 29 7.95 2.44 -1.50
C VAL A 29 6.56 3.03 -1.69
N LEU A 30 5.71 2.98 -0.66
CA LEU A 30 4.39 3.62 -0.63
C LEU A 30 4.37 4.61 0.54
N GLU A 31 3.96 5.83 0.28
CA GLU A 31 3.59 6.82 1.30
C GLU A 31 2.07 6.77 1.49
N LEU A 32 1.64 6.56 2.73
CA LEU A 32 0.24 6.42 3.10
C LEU A 32 -0.17 7.51 4.06
N ASP A 33 -1.26 8.21 3.77
CA ASP A 33 -1.99 8.98 4.77
C ASP A 33 -2.77 8.03 5.71
N LEU A 34 -2.50 8.15 7.01
CA LEU A 34 -3.09 7.35 8.08
C LEU A 34 -4.39 7.89 8.67
N SER A 35 -5.03 8.88 8.06
CA SER A 35 -6.34 9.35 8.50
C SER A 35 -7.35 8.20 8.78
N ASN A 36 -7.13 6.98 8.26
CA ASN A 36 -7.92 5.78 8.54
C ASN A 36 -7.18 4.54 9.12
N LEU A 37 -5.87 4.58 9.39
CA LEU A 37 -5.06 3.37 9.64
C LEU A 37 -5.17 2.78 11.07
N ASN A 38 -6.02 3.37 11.92
CA ASN A 38 -6.31 2.89 13.27
C ASN A 38 -7.76 3.25 13.68
N GLN A 39 -8.75 2.47 13.28
CA GLN A 39 -10.14 2.74 13.72
C GLN A 39 -10.38 2.58 15.24
N ASN A 40 -9.46 1.95 15.98
CA ASN A 40 -9.64 1.72 17.43
C ASN A 40 -9.17 2.89 18.31
N ASP A 41 -8.28 3.75 17.82
CA ASP A 41 -7.71 4.87 18.59
C ASP A 41 -7.94 6.24 17.92
N TYR A 42 -8.68 6.28 16.79
CA TYR A 42 -9.01 7.54 16.12
C TYR A 42 -10.03 8.32 16.94
N THR A 43 -9.57 9.40 17.55
CA THR A 43 -10.44 10.47 18.05
C THR A 43 -10.36 11.59 17.01
N GLU A 44 -11.51 12.07 16.55
CA GLU A 44 -11.64 13.11 15.49
C GLU A 44 -10.87 14.41 15.80
N ASP A 45 -10.41 14.59 17.04
CA ASP A 45 -9.66 15.76 17.54
C ASP A 45 -8.13 15.67 17.37
N GLN A 46 -7.58 14.63 16.74
CA GLN A 46 -6.16 14.56 16.43
C GLN A 46 -5.91 14.79 14.93
N ASP A 47 -5.62 16.05 14.58
CA ASP A 47 -5.02 16.52 13.31
C ASP A 47 -3.62 15.92 13.05
N ASP A 48 -3.36 14.68 13.48
CA ASP A 48 -2.06 14.03 13.37
C ASP A 48 -1.97 13.32 12.01
N PHE A 49 -1.95 14.15 10.96
CA PHE A 49 -1.71 13.78 9.56
C PHE A 49 -0.27 13.25 9.44
N ARG A 50 -0.07 11.98 9.82
CA ARG A 50 1.24 11.35 9.83
C ARG A 50 1.37 10.43 8.62
N PRO A 51 2.12 10.80 7.58
CA PRO A 51 2.38 9.89 6.47
C PRO A 51 3.20 8.69 6.97
N ILE A 52 2.76 7.45 6.74
CA ILE A 52 3.59 6.26 6.92
C ILE A 52 4.27 5.91 5.61
N ILE A 53 5.51 5.44 5.71
CA ILE A 53 6.21 4.87 4.57
C ILE A 53 6.23 3.35 4.71
N LEU A 54 5.58 2.64 3.78
CA LEU A 54 5.72 1.20 3.60
C LEU A 54 6.80 0.90 2.56
N ILE A 55 7.68 -0.04 2.90
CA ILE A 55 8.78 -0.45 2.02
C ILE A 55 8.69 -1.95 1.82
N PHE A 56 8.44 -2.35 0.58
CA PHE A 56 8.50 -3.74 0.14
C PHE A 56 9.84 -3.99 -0.55
N GLU A 57 10.67 -4.86 0.03
CA GLU A 57 11.99 -5.21 -0.51
C GLU A 57 11.93 -6.51 -1.32
N ASN A 58 12.72 -6.57 -2.39
CA ASN A 58 12.79 -7.70 -3.32
C ASN A 58 11.40 -8.14 -3.83
N CYS A 59 10.53 -7.17 -4.07
CA CYS A 59 9.14 -7.42 -4.41
C CYS A 59 8.90 -7.57 -5.90
N THR A 60 7.76 -8.17 -6.23
CA THR A 60 7.25 -8.32 -7.59
C THR A 60 5.81 -7.84 -7.59
N ILE A 61 5.46 -6.95 -8.52
CA ILE A 61 4.10 -6.43 -8.67
C ILE A 61 3.44 -7.18 -9.82
N VAL A 62 2.21 -7.62 -9.61
CA VAL A 62 1.34 -8.21 -10.64
C VAL A 62 0.12 -7.31 -10.79
N ASP A 63 -0.08 -6.76 -11.99
CA ASP A 63 -1.31 -6.09 -12.39
C ASP A 63 -2.38 -7.15 -12.67
N GLU A 64 -3.45 -7.18 -11.88
CA GLU A 64 -4.53 -8.17 -12.05
C GLU A 64 -5.56 -7.76 -13.11
N LEU A 65 -5.64 -6.47 -13.45
CA LEU A 65 -6.62 -5.98 -14.41
C LEU A 65 -6.05 -5.89 -15.84
N ASN A 66 -4.75 -6.17 -16.01
CA ASN A 66 -4.02 -6.05 -17.28
C ASN A 66 -4.20 -4.66 -17.91
N GLU A 67 -4.31 -3.63 -17.08
CA GLU A 67 -4.54 -2.26 -17.53
C GLU A 67 -3.25 -1.56 -17.93
N GLY A 68 -2.12 -2.28 -17.91
CA GLY A 68 -0.81 -1.75 -18.21
C GLY A 68 -0.25 -0.94 -17.05
N PHE A 69 -0.54 -1.35 -15.81
CA PHE A 69 0.01 -0.73 -14.62
C PHE A 69 1.55 -0.86 -14.63
N ASP A 70 2.22 0.23 -15.02
CA ASP A 70 3.68 0.36 -15.06
C ASP A 70 4.24 1.08 -13.81
N GLY A 71 3.37 1.25 -12.82
CA GLY A 71 3.51 2.19 -11.73
C GLY A 71 2.32 3.14 -11.77
N PHE A 72 2.31 4.08 -10.85
CA PHE A 72 1.40 5.20 -10.95
C PHE A 72 2.28 6.42 -11.29
N SER A 73 1.93 7.18 -12.33
CA SER A 73 2.81 8.23 -12.86
C SER A 73 2.63 9.56 -12.12
N ASN A 74 1.42 9.84 -11.65
CA ASN A 74 1.01 10.91 -10.72
C ASN A 74 -0.31 10.49 -10.06
N GLY A 75 -0.76 11.22 -9.04
CA GLY A 75 -2.08 11.00 -8.43
C GLY A 75 -2.08 10.49 -7.00
N ASP A 76 -3.28 10.37 -6.45
CA ASP A 76 -3.55 9.66 -5.20
C ASP A 76 -4.31 8.36 -5.50
N ALA A 77 -4.11 7.34 -4.66
CA ALA A 77 -4.88 6.11 -4.75
C ALA A 77 -5.53 5.75 -3.40
N ARG A 78 -6.87 5.75 -3.37
CA ARG A 78 -7.62 5.33 -2.18
C ARG A 78 -7.76 3.82 -2.14
N ILE A 79 -7.27 3.18 -1.08
CA ILE A 79 -7.39 1.74 -0.89
C ILE A 79 -8.83 1.41 -0.48
N ILE A 80 -9.53 0.62 -1.30
CA ILE A 80 -10.88 0.13 -1.02
C ILE A 80 -10.91 -1.34 -0.60
N GLU A 81 -9.84 -2.08 -0.88
CA GLU A 81 -9.63 -3.42 -0.34
C GLU A 81 -8.13 -3.70 -0.19
N ALA A 82 -7.75 -4.33 0.92
CA ALA A 82 -6.40 -4.86 1.11
C ALA A 82 -6.46 -6.24 1.76
N SER A 83 -5.82 -7.23 1.14
CA SER A 83 -5.87 -8.62 1.62
C SER A 83 -4.53 -9.34 1.47
N THR A 84 -4.26 -10.29 2.36
CA THR A 84 -3.04 -11.11 2.28
C THR A 84 -3.24 -12.25 1.29
N ILE A 85 -2.32 -12.38 0.33
CA ILE A 85 -2.26 -13.47 -0.65
C ILE A 85 -1.05 -14.36 -0.35
N ARG A 86 -1.17 -15.67 -0.59
CA ARG A 86 -0.05 -16.62 -0.47
C ARG A 86 0.28 -17.22 -1.83
N LYS A 87 1.52 -17.04 -2.30
CA LYS A 87 2.01 -17.74 -3.48
C LYS A 87 2.57 -19.11 -3.05
N SER A 88 1.71 -20.14 -3.08
CA SER A 88 2.02 -21.56 -2.84
C SER A 88 2.38 -21.96 -1.39
N ALA A 89 2.23 -23.26 -1.09
CA ALA A 89 2.46 -23.90 0.22
C ALA A 89 3.90 -24.45 0.41
N SER A 90 4.92 -23.87 -0.25
CA SER A 90 6.32 -24.27 -0.06
C SER A 90 7.05 -23.40 0.98
N SER A 91 8.18 -23.88 1.50
CA SER A 91 9.02 -23.18 2.49
C SER A 91 9.69 -21.89 1.97
N THR A 92 9.54 -21.58 0.67
CA THR A 92 9.98 -20.33 0.02
C THR A 92 8.80 -19.42 -0.35
N ALA A 93 7.61 -19.65 0.21
CA ALA A 93 6.40 -18.91 -0.12
C ALA A 93 6.60 -17.39 0.05
N LYS A 94 6.49 -16.65 -1.07
CA LYS A 94 6.36 -15.19 -1.03
C LYS A 94 4.93 -14.89 -0.56
N GLN A 95 4.81 -14.20 0.58
CA GLN A 95 3.55 -13.58 0.95
C GLN A 95 3.33 -12.37 0.05
N GLY A 96 2.07 -12.06 -0.26
CA GLY A 96 1.71 -10.89 -1.02
C GLY A 96 0.60 -10.10 -0.35
N ILE A 97 0.51 -8.83 -0.71
CA ILE A 97 -0.64 -7.99 -0.42
C ILE A 97 -1.34 -7.72 -1.74
N LYS A 98 -2.63 -8.05 -1.82
CA LYS A 98 -3.51 -7.53 -2.85
C LYS A 98 -4.01 -6.17 -2.39
N LEU A 99 -3.86 -5.17 -3.25
CA LEU A 99 -4.38 -3.83 -3.07
C LEU A 99 -5.36 -3.55 -4.20
N VAL A 100 -6.61 -3.27 -3.85
CA VAL A 100 -7.63 -2.74 -4.76
C VAL A 100 -7.85 -1.29 -4.40
N MET A 101 -7.71 -0.41 -5.38
CA MET A 101 -7.62 1.03 -5.18
C MET A 101 -8.43 1.78 -6.23
N MET A 102 -8.97 2.94 -5.85
CA MET A 102 -9.44 3.96 -6.79
C MET A 102 -8.31 4.97 -6.96
N HIS A 103 -7.72 5.02 -8.16
CA HIS A 103 -6.62 5.92 -8.52
C HIS A 103 -7.16 7.15 -9.26
N ASP A 104 -6.83 8.33 -8.77
CA ASP A 104 -7.09 9.61 -9.45
C ASP A 104 -5.76 10.13 -9.99
N ASN A 105 -5.62 10.20 -11.33
CA ASN A 105 -4.39 10.62 -12.00
C ASN A 105 -4.28 12.16 -12.15
N TYR A 106 -5.21 12.93 -11.56
CA TYR A 106 -5.31 14.40 -11.65
C TYR A 106 -5.34 14.98 -13.08
N ASP A 107 -5.51 14.14 -14.10
CA ASP A 107 -5.55 14.48 -15.52
C ASP A 107 -6.98 14.64 -16.06
N VAL A 108 -7.97 14.72 -15.15
CA VAL A 108 -9.40 14.91 -15.43
C VAL A 108 -10.03 13.70 -16.16
N THR A 109 -9.32 12.57 -16.31
CA THR A 109 -9.87 11.35 -16.94
C THR A 109 -10.78 10.52 -16.02
N GLY A 110 -10.93 10.94 -14.76
CA GLY A 110 -11.77 10.30 -13.75
C GLY A 110 -11.00 9.26 -12.92
N GLU A 111 -11.64 8.76 -11.87
CA GLU A 111 -11.06 7.71 -11.02
C GLU A 111 -11.01 6.38 -11.79
N LYS A 112 -9.89 5.67 -11.68
CA LYS A 112 -9.67 4.35 -12.27
C LYS A 112 -9.54 3.28 -11.19
N LEU A 113 -10.24 2.17 -11.36
CA LEU A 113 -10.09 1.02 -10.47
C LEU A 113 -8.78 0.29 -10.81
N VAL A 114 -7.89 0.15 -9.83
CA VAL A 114 -6.60 -0.52 -9.97
C VAL A 114 -6.54 -1.69 -9.00
N SER A 115 -6.12 -2.88 -9.46
CA SER A 115 -5.88 -4.03 -8.60
C SER A 115 -4.50 -4.60 -8.85
N VAL A 116 -3.64 -4.52 -7.83
CA VAL A 116 -2.27 -5.03 -7.88
C VAL A 116 -2.00 -6.02 -6.77
N ILE A 117 -1.15 -7.01 -7.04
CA ILE A 117 -0.60 -7.89 -6.02
C ILE A 117 0.89 -7.62 -5.88
N VAL A 118 1.30 -7.22 -4.69
CA VAL A 118 2.70 -7.02 -4.32
C VAL A 118 3.20 -8.23 -3.56
N PHE A 119 3.99 -9.09 -4.22
CA PHE A 119 4.68 -10.20 -3.56
C PHE A 119 6.03 -9.74 -3.02
N ALA A 120 6.24 -9.80 -1.71
CA ALA A 120 7.51 -9.43 -1.08
C ALA A 120 7.95 -10.47 -0.05
N LYS A 121 9.26 -10.54 0.22
CA LYS A 121 9.78 -11.35 1.34
C LYS A 121 9.72 -10.57 2.65
N GLU A 122 9.94 -9.26 2.58
CA GLU A 122 10.07 -8.38 3.73
C GLU A 122 9.21 -7.13 3.51
N LEU A 123 8.56 -6.71 4.60
CA LEU A 123 7.87 -5.45 4.71
C LEU A 123 8.45 -4.67 5.90
N SER A 124 8.83 -3.43 5.62
CA SER A 124 9.25 -2.46 6.62
C SER A 124 8.27 -1.30 6.64
N MET A 125 8.07 -0.72 7.82
CA MET A 125 7.19 0.42 8.04
C MET A 125 7.99 1.49 8.77
N ILE A 126 7.96 2.72 8.27
CA ILE A 126 8.53 3.89 8.92
C ILE A 126 7.37 4.80 9.29
N VAL A 127 7.27 5.13 10.58
CA VAL A 127 6.42 6.20 11.09
C VAL A 127 7.36 7.37 11.35
N PRO A 128 7.30 8.47 10.58
CA PRO A 128 8.06 9.67 10.87
C PRO A 128 7.75 10.12 12.30
N ASP A 129 8.79 10.40 13.09
CA ASP A 129 8.60 10.93 14.44
C ASP A 129 7.75 12.20 14.35
N ALA A 130 6.68 12.26 15.14
CA ALA A 130 5.97 13.50 15.41
C ALA A 130 7.01 14.47 15.98
N LYS A 131 7.41 15.47 15.20
CA LYS A 131 8.23 16.55 15.75
C LYS A 131 7.34 17.32 16.71
N TYR A 132 7.68 17.19 17.98
CA TYR A 132 7.23 18.01 19.11
C TYR A 132 7.26 19.51 18.80
#